data_AF-A0AA46BLX3-F1
#
_entry.id   AF-A0AA46BLX3-F1
#
_cell.length_a   1.000
_cell.length_b   1.000
_cell.length_c   1.000
_cell.angle_alpha   90.00
_cell.angle_beta   90.00
_cell.angle_gamma   90.00
#
_symmetry.space_group_name_H-M   'P 1'
#
loop_
_entity.id
_entity.type
_entity.pdbx_description
1 polymer ?
#
loop_
_entity_poly.entity_id
_entity_poly.type
_entity_poly.pdbx_seq_one_letter_code
_entity_poly.pdbx_strand_id
1 'polypeptide(L)' 'MPELPEVEVVRRGLADHVVGKTFARVSLRGTRVARRHVLGPEHLSAQITGGARTSGGPPG' A
#
# COMPACT_ATOMS: atom_id res chain seq x y z
N MET A 1 -14.56 -10.36 -7.59
CA MET A 1 -13.82 -9.57 -6.57
C MET A 1 -13.33 -10.58 -5.54
N PRO A 2 -12.11 -10.47 -5.00
CA PRO A 2 -11.63 -11.43 -4.00
C PRO A 2 -12.47 -11.31 -2.73
N GLU A 3 -12.79 -12.45 -2.13
CA GLU A 3 -13.54 -12.50 -0.88
C GLU A 3 -12.64 -12.20 0.33
N LEU A 4 -13.24 -11.85 1.47
CA LEU A 4 -12.48 -11.54 2.70
C LEU A 4 -11.44 -12.63 3.07
N PRO A 5 -11.74 -13.94 2.96
CA PRO A 5 -10.74 -14.97 3.26
C PRO A 5 -9.52 -14.91 2.34
N GLU A 6 -9.69 -14.66 1.05
CA GLU A 6 -8.59 -14.52 0.09
C GLU A 6 -7.72 -13.30 0.43
N VAL A 7 -8.37 -12.18 0.76
CA VAL A 7 -7.68 -10.94 1.15
C VAL A 7 -6.85 -11.16 2.41
N GLU A 8 -7.36 -11.90 3.39
CA GLU A 8 -6.63 -12.18 4.64
C GLU A 8 -5.41 -13.07 4.41
N VAL A 9 -5.51 -14.06 3.51
CA VAL A 9 -4.36 -14.89 3.11
C VAL A 9 -3.26 -14.02 2.50
N VAL A 10 -3.62 -13.12 1.57
CA VAL A 10 -2.66 -12.18 0.96
C VAL A 10 -2.08 -11.23 2.00
N ARG A 11 -2.91 -10.68 2.89
CA ARG A 11 -2.45 -9.75 3.94
C ARG A 11 -1.42 -10.40 4.86
N ARG A 12 -1.69 -11.62 5.34
CA ARG A 12 -0.76 -12.37 6.20
C ARG A 12 0.54 -12.68 5.46
N GLY A 13 0.46 -13.20 4.23
CA GLY A 13 1.65 -13.50 3.43
C GLY A 13 2.51 -12.26 3.15
N LEU A 14 1.89 -11.10 2.91
CA LEU A 14 2.64 -9.86 2.71
C LEU A 14 3.26 -9.30 3.99
N ALA A 15 2.64 -9.52 5.15
CA ALA A 15 3.08 -8.92 6.42
C ALA A 15 4.55 -9.25 6.74
N ASP A 16 4.95 -10.50 6.55
CA ASP A 16 6.33 -10.98 6.77
C ASP A 16 7.36 -10.31 5.86
N HIS A 17 6.90 -9.80 4.70
CA HIS A 17 7.78 -9.27 3.67
C HIS A 17 7.80 -7.75 3.60
N VAL A 18 6.74 -7.07 4.03
CA VAL A 18 6.66 -5.61 3.86
C VAL A 18 6.76 -4.85 5.16
N VAL A 19 6.20 -5.34 6.28
CA VAL A 19 6.04 -4.55 7.52
C VAL A 19 7.36 -4.03 8.06
N GLY A 20 7.34 -2.78 8.55
CA GLY A 20 8.52 -2.07 9.05
C GLY A 20 9.48 -1.56 7.97
N LYS A 21 9.27 -1.88 6.69
CA LYS A 21 10.13 -1.43 5.59
C LYS A 21 9.67 -0.10 5.00
N THR A 22 10.60 0.54 4.30
CA THR A 22 10.39 1.76 3.51
C THR A 22 10.46 1.43 2.02
N PHE A 23 9.58 2.03 1.22
CA PHE A 23 9.65 1.88 -0.23
C PHE A 23 10.61 2.89 -0.84
N ALA A 24 11.62 2.41 -1.57
CA ALA A 24 12.57 3.28 -2.27
C ALA A 24 12.00 3.90 -3.57
N ARG A 25 10.98 3.28 -4.15
CA ARG A 25 10.30 3.76 -5.35
C ARG A 25 8.87 3.23 -5.41
N VAL A 26 7.95 4.07 -5.86
CA VAL A 26 6.55 3.70 -6.14
C VAL A 26 6.17 4.13 -7.56
N SER A 27 5.39 3.32 -8.27
CA SER A 27 4.87 3.65 -9.59
C SER A 27 3.46 3.10 -9.74
N LEU A 28 2.52 3.97 -10.10
CA LEU A 28 1.09 3.63 -10.21
C LEU A 28 0.72 3.48 -11.69
N ARG A 29 0.34 2.27 -12.11
CA ARG A 29 0.14 1.93 -13.54
C ARG A 29 -1.33 1.88 -14.00
N GLY A 30 -2.23 2.57 -13.32
CA GLY A 30 -3.65 2.53 -13.66
C GLY A 30 -4.40 3.80 -13.28
N THR A 31 -5.32 4.23 -14.17
CA THR A 31 -6.10 5.46 -14.00
C THR A 31 -6.97 5.46 -12.73
N ARG A 32 -7.34 4.28 -12.22
CA ARG A 32 -8.21 4.14 -11.05
C ARG A 32 -7.45 4.02 -9.72
N VAL A 33 -6.13 3.83 -9.73
CA VAL A 33 -5.35 3.45 -8.54
C VAL A 33 -5.33 4.57 -7.49
N ALA A 34 -5.17 5.82 -7.92
CA ALA A 34 -5.14 6.98 -7.03
C ALA A 34 -6.41 7.84 -7.12
N ARG A 35 -7.53 7.30 -7.63
CA ARG A 35 -8.74 8.10 -7.91
C ARG A 35 -9.35 8.77 -6.67
N ARG A 36 -9.05 8.24 -5.47
CA ARG A 36 -9.50 8.76 -4.17
C ARG A 36 -8.49 9.71 -3.52
N HIS A 37 -7.30 9.86 -4.11
CA HIS A 37 -6.27 10.74 -3.61
C HIS A 37 -6.38 12.09 -4.33
N VAL A 38 -6.88 13.12 -3.63
CA VAL A 38 -7.19 14.43 -4.22
C VAL A 38 -6.00 15.06 -4.93
N LEU A 39 -4.79 14.89 -4.37
CA LEU A 39 -3.55 15.47 -4.90
C LEU A 39 -2.94 14.63 -6.05
N GLY A 40 -3.62 13.56 -6.48
CA GLY A 40 -3.24 12.74 -7.61
C GLY A 40 -2.15 11.67 -7.36
N PRO A 41 -1.90 10.82 -8.37
CA PRO A 41 -1.02 9.65 -8.25
C PRO A 41 0.45 9.99 -7.94
N GLU A 42 0.98 11.09 -8.48
CA GLU A 42 2.37 11.51 -8.24
C GLU A 42 2.60 11.92 -6.78
N HIS A 43 1.66 12.69 -6.21
CA HIS A 43 1.71 13.06 -4.80
C HIS A 43 1.61 11.84 -3.88
N LEU A 44 0.76 10.86 -4.22
CA LEU A 44 0.68 9.61 -3.47
C LEU A 44 2.01 8.84 -3.51
N SER A 45 2.62 8.74 -4.69
CA SER A 45 3.90 8.03 -4.88
C SER A 45 5.04 8.71 -4.10
N ALA A 46 5.08 10.05 -4.12
CA ALA A 46 6.04 10.85 -3.36
C ALA A 46 5.86 10.70 -1.85
N GLN A 47 4.63 10.73 -1.34
CA GLN A 47 4.36 10.51 0.08
C GLN A 47 4.82 9.14 0.58
N ILE A 48 4.56 8.09 -0.21
CA ILE A 48 4.95 6.72 0.18
C ILE A 48 6.49 6.59 0.18
N THR A 49 7.15 7.15 -0.83
CA THR A 49 8.62 7.10 -0.95
C THR A 49 9.32 8.02 0.05
N GLY A 50 8.66 9.11 0.47
CA GLY A 50 9.19 10.16 1.34
C GLY A 50 9.30 9.81 2.83
N GLY A 51 9.10 8.54 3.20
CA GLY A 51 9.31 8.06 4.58
C GLY A 51 8.13 7.32 5.21
N ALA A 52 7.08 7.00 4.44
CA ALA A 52 6.04 6.12 4.93
C ALA A 52 6.61 4.73 5.22
N ARG A 53 6.60 4.34 6.51
CA ARG A 53 6.85 2.95 6.90
C ARG A 53 5.56 2.16 6.74
N THR A 54 5.68 0.99 6.14
CA THR A 54 4.57 0.03 6.07
C THR A 54 4.21 -0.44 7.48
N SER A 55 2.95 -0.27 7.87
CA SER A 55 2.37 -0.86 9.07
C SER A 55 1.65 -2.16 8.72
N GLY A 56 1.75 -3.16 9.59
CA GLY A 56 0.98 -4.41 9.47
C GLY A 56 0.12 -4.63 10.70
N GLY A 57 -1.16 -4.32 10.62
CA GLY A 57 -2.12 -4.73 11.64
C GLY A 57 -3.53 -4.23 11.32
N PRO A 58 -4.59 -4.85 11.88
CA PRO A 58 -5.61 -4.02 12.51
C PRO A 58 -4.96 -3.30 13.73
N PRO A 59 -5.41 -2.09 14.08
CA PRO A 59 -4.84 -1.37 15.23
C PRO A 59 -5.10 -2.15 16.52
N GLY A 60 -4.14 -2.08 17.45
CA GLY A 60 -4.42 -2.35 18.87
C GLY A 60 -5.30 -1.25 19.47
#